data_AF-A0A9P4K4Q9-F1
#
_entry.id   AF-A0A9P4K4Q9-F1
#
_cell.length_a   1.000
_cell.length_b   1.000
_cell.length_c   1.000
_cell.angle_alpha   90.00
_cell.angle_beta   90.00
_cell.angle_gamma   90.00
#
_symmetry.space_group_name_H-M   'P 1'
#
loop_
_entity.id
_entity.type
_entity.pdbx_description
1 polymer ?
#
loop_
_entity_poly.entity_id
_entity_poly.type
_entity_poly.pdbx_seq_one_letter_code
_entity_poly.pdbx_strand_id
1 'polypeptide(L)'
;MKRSILSLAALLPNIIAPMGIPSSELHSLESRQDSVLDLPAIADTFTPHDKAVIVSIMGDSYSAAPGAGNPKPGDYAQKCHQFDESYGFQLIDKFPFWSSWGVLGGFTACTGDKTDDFLNKQIGRMDNDNDIVALTLGGNDIGFVPIVFACLLTGNLGPDCDKRLTHAEHMLGGGGPGTLHDAIFRVWDAIFRKMKKDWHYQVYQIGYPLFFNEDSDWCNEQSFKLVAKPGPKLSKGRRRRLNNIIRLYNKQMASWVDAYNNKNKNHELDWGHERIFFVNPDSAFHGHRFCEPGVQDPSFEDDRIWLFGAGTKDNSGNNALSQATNLTDIDNNMLFSGPPYEHVNATHCKDDSAYDTEDDFTILCDYARNINSTSDLESTVQVSIRNMAKRSFHPRTKGMNAMRAALSVKLRQQRTNDAYQLTHGLCSFHMKEFAICTRGERLLKAYVMPLLDHVKLRIGGTTDSQPRDINDWEPYSMTSDLPDTLKITGENVGDYVQFNYQDKSWTTDAHDYPEGNNDGWCDTGGWANGPGGCDRAIRDMDCTFHC
;
A
#
# COMPACT_ATOMS: atom_id res chain seq x y z
N MET A 1 -66.10 -13.74 -24.67
CA MET A 1 -66.36 -13.21 -26.03
C MET A 1 -65.12 -12.42 -26.42
N LYS A 2 -64.41 -12.71 -27.53
CA LYS A 2 -64.69 -12.19 -28.89
C LYS A 2 -64.96 -10.68 -28.87
N ARG A 3 -64.21 -9.81 -29.56
CA ARG A 3 -63.73 -9.99 -30.95
C ARG A 3 -62.26 -9.57 -31.19
N SER A 4 -61.58 -10.35 -32.02
CA SER A 4 -60.47 -9.92 -32.89
C SER A 4 -61.03 -9.39 -34.22
N ILE A 5 -60.18 -8.72 -35.02
CA ILE A 5 -60.03 -8.78 -36.50
C ILE A 5 -59.04 -7.65 -36.86
N LEU A 6 -57.80 -7.96 -37.26
CA LEU A 6 -57.33 -8.32 -38.62
C LEU A 6 -57.52 -7.20 -39.67
N SER A 7 -56.66 -7.01 -40.68
CA SER A 7 -55.21 -7.26 -40.82
C SER A 7 -54.75 -6.78 -42.22
N LEU A 8 -53.49 -6.36 -42.33
CA LEU A 8 -52.60 -6.53 -43.50
C LEU A 8 -52.80 -5.78 -44.85
N ALA A 9 -51.66 -5.70 -45.55
CA ALA A 9 -51.41 -5.35 -46.95
C ALA A 9 -51.49 -3.86 -47.33
N ALA A 10 -50.49 -3.23 -47.98
CA ALA A 10 -49.17 -3.71 -48.42
C ALA A 10 -48.15 -2.52 -48.39
N LEU A 11 -46.88 -2.59 -48.85
CA LEU A 11 -46.13 -3.51 -49.71
C LEU A 11 -44.63 -3.49 -49.30
N LEU A 12 -43.76 -4.19 -50.04
CA LEU A 12 -42.28 -4.18 -49.96
C LEU A 12 -41.71 -4.08 -51.39
N PRO A 13 -40.41 -3.74 -51.56
CA PRO A 13 -39.41 -4.77 -51.86
C PRO A 13 -38.26 -4.77 -50.81
N ASN A 14 -37.80 -5.92 -50.28
CA ASN A 14 -36.77 -6.84 -50.83
C ASN A 14 -35.33 -6.22 -50.81
N ILE A 15 -34.24 -6.88 -50.38
CA ILE A 15 -33.94 -8.32 -50.19
C ILE A 15 -32.81 -8.57 -49.14
N ILE A 16 -32.99 -9.61 -48.31
CA ILE A 16 -32.07 -10.64 -47.75
C ILE A 16 -30.59 -10.30 -47.35
N ALA A 17 -30.20 -10.78 -46.16
CA ALA A 17 -28.86 -10.83 -45.53
C ALA A 17 -27.96 -11.97 -46.11
N PRO A 18 -26.82 -12.44 -45.50
CA PRO A 18 -26.04 -11.95 -44.35
C PRO A 18 -24.51 -11.85 -44.61
N MET A 19 -23.74 -11.24 -43.69
CA MET A 19 -22.34 -11.63 -43.40
C MET A 19 -21.84 -11.02 -42.08
N GLY A 20 -20.78 -11.61 -41.51
CA GLY A 20 -20.42 -11.45 -40.10
C GLY A 20 -19.72 -10.13 -39.73
N ILE A 21 -19.89 -9.73 -38.48
CA ILE A 21 -18.99 -8.77 -37.81
C ILE A 21 -17.65 -9.50 -37.57
N PRO A 22 -16.49 -8.91 -37.90
CA PRO A 22 -15.19 -9.56 -37.69
C PRO A 22 -14.91 -9.84 -36.22
N SER A 23 -14.41 -11.03 -35.92
CA SER A 23 -14.00 -11.48 -34.58
C SER A 23 -12.65 -10.88 -34.14
N SER A 24 -12.40 -9.60 -34.42
CA SER A 24 -11.14 -8.91 -34.18
C SER A 24 -11.24 -7.67 -33.27
N GLU A 25 -12.44 -7.21 -32.92
CA GLU A 25 -12.64 -6.06 -32.02
C GLU A 25 -13.04 -6.45 -30.58
N LEU A 26 -13.04 -7.74 -30.25
CA LEU A 26 -13.21 -8.23 -28.87
C LEU A 26 -11.89 -8.68 -28.20
N HIS A 27 -10.75 -8.56 -28.91
CA HIS A 27 -9.40 -8.88 -28.40
C HIS A 27 -8.45 -7.69 -28.60
N SER A 28 -8.69 -6.57 -27.92
CA SER A 28 -7.70 -5.48 -27.80
C SER A 28 -7.76 -4.68 -26.49
N LEU A 29 -8.60 -5.08 -25.53
CA LEU A 29 -8.71 -4.47 -24.20
C LEU A 29 -8.09 -5.32 -23.08
N GLU A 30 -7.50 -6.49 -23.40
CA GLU A 30 -6.92 -7.43 -22.43
C GLU A 30 -5.37 -7.47 -22.41
N SER A 31 -4.67 -6.53 -23.08
CA SER A 31 -3.19 -6.56 -23.21
C SER A 31 -2.47 -5.29 -22.73
N ARG A 32 -3.04 -4.52 -21.80
CA ARG A 32 -2.43 -3.29 -21.26
C ARG A 32 -2.32 -3.28 -19.73
N GLN A 33 -1.94 -4.40 -19.12
CA GLN A 33 -1.76 -4.47 -17.67
C GLN A 33 -0.43 -5.09 -17.18
N ASP A 34 0.43 -5.59 -18.08
CA ASP A 34 1.76 -6.11 -17.74
C ASP A 34 2.86 -5.37 -18.50
N SER A 35 3.54 -4.41 -17.83
CA SER A 35 4.87 -3.86 -18.17
C SER A 35 5.28 -2.76 -17.18
N VAL A 36 5.24 -3.06 -15.87
CA VAL A 36 5.94 -2.30 -14.83
C VAL A 36 6.79 -3.27 -14.04
N LEU A 37 7.83 -3.81 -14.68
CA LEU A 37 8.96 -4.57 -14.12
C LEU A 37 9.86 -4.97 -15.28
N ASP A 38 10.87 -4.14 -15.55
CA ASP A 38 12.21 -4.51 -16.04
C ASP A 38 12.96 -3.21 -16.42
N LEU A 39 13.91 -2.81 -15.57
CA LEU A 39 14.89 -1.77 -15.85
C LEU A 39 16.25 -2.43 -16.07
N PRO A 40 17.04 -2.04 -17.08
CA PRO A 40 18.33 -2.66 -17.34
C PRO A 40 19.32 -2.34 -16.22
N ALA A 41 20.10 -3.34 -15.81
CA ALA A 41 21.17 -3.17 -14.84
C ALA A 41 22.40 -2.54 -15.50
N ILE A 42 22.63 -1.25 -15.24
CA ILE A 42 23.91 -0.58 -15.51
C ILE A 42 24.71 -0.58 -14.20
N ALA A 43 25.98 -0.98 -14.28
CA ALA A 43 26.84 -1.13 -13.11
C ALA A 43 27.50 0.21 -12.73
N ASP A 44 26.88 0.95 -11.81
CA ASP A 44 27.46 2.17 -11.26
C ASP A 44 28.55 1.90 -10.21
N THR A 45 29.72 2.49 -10.41
CA THR A 45 30.83 2.48 -9.44
C THR A 45 30.57 3.47 -8.30
N PHE A 46 29.89 3.01 -7.25
CA PHE A 46 29.65 3.78 -6.03
C PHE A 46 30.84 3.76 -5.05
N THR A 47 31.22 4.93 -4.51
CA THR A 47 32.04 5.03 -3.30
C THR A 47 31.19 4.70 -2.06
N PRO A 48 31.57 3.73 -1.21
CA PRO A 48 30.77 3.31 -0.06
C PRO A 48 30.55 4.39 1.01
N HIS A 49 29.37 4.36 1.64
CA HIS A 49 29.27 4.63 3.07
C HIS A 49 29.56 3.32 3.81
N ASP A 50 30.60 3.28 4.65
CA ASP A 50 31.21 2.03 5.18
C ASP A 50 30.32 1.13 6.07
N LYS A 51 29.03 1.43 6.27
CA LYS A 51 28.13 0.62 7.12
C LYS A 51 26.72 0.51 6.55
N ALA A 52 26.18 -0.70 6.64
CA ALA A 52 24.77 -0.97 6.33
C ALA A 52 23.85 -0.47 7.45
N VAL A 53 22.66 -0.01 7.07
CA VAL A 53 21.61 0.48 7.96
C VAL A 53 20.82 -0.69 8.55
N ILE A 54 20.73 -0.76 9.87
CA ILE A 54 20.09 -1.84 10.59
C ILE A 54 18.62 -1.48 10.88
N VAL A 55 17.68 -2.25 10.30
CA VAL A 55 16.23 -2.05 10.46
C VAL A 55 15.63 -3.16 11.32
N SER A 56 14.88 -2.79 12.35
CA SER A 56 13.97 -3.69 13.06
C SER A 56 12.52 -3.47 12.65
N ILE A 57 11.84 -4.57 12.35
CA ILE A 57 10.40 -4.61 12.07
C ILE A 57 9.72 -5.25 13.28
N MET A 58 8.86 -4.47 13.94
CA MET A 58 8.23 -4.82 15.20
C MET A 58 6.73 -4.52 15.15
N GLY A 59 5.98 -4.85 16.20
CA GLY A 59 4.57 -4.47 16.32
C GLY A 59 3.61 -5.64 16.17
N ASP A 60 2.41 -5.36 15.65
CA ASP A 60 1.30 -6.29 15.59
C ASP A 60 1.19 -7.07 14.26
N SER A 61 -0.02 -7.55 13.96
CA SER A 61 -0.34 -8.31 12.75
C SER A 61 -0.16 -7.54 11.45
N TYR A 62 -0.24 -6.20 11.43
CA TYR A 62 0.00 -5.44 10.20
C TYR A 62 1.50 -5.38 9.86
N SER A 63 2.38 -5.56 10.84
CA SER A 63 3.81 -5.83 10.64
C SER A 63 4.10 -7.30 10.36
N ALA A 64 3.41 -8.24 11.01
CA ALA A 64 3.63 -9.68 10.82
C ALA A 64 3.10 -10.22 9.47
N ALA A 65 2.06 -9.57 8.93
CA ALA A 65 1.41 -9.85 7.64
C ALA A 65 0.76 -11.24 7.49
N PRO A 66 -0.13 -11.68 8.43
CA PRO A 66 -0.70 -13.01 8.42
C PRO A 66 -1.43 -13.34 7.11
N GLY A 67 -0.87 -14.26 6.32
CA GLY A 67 -1.42 -14.74 5.06
C GLY A 67 -0.91 -14.06 3.78
N ALA A 68 -0.10 -13.00 3.85
CA ALA A 68 0.52 -12.39 2.67
C ALA A 68 1.81 -13.14 2.32
N GLY A 69 1.88 -13.81 1.16
CA GLY A 69 2.99 -14.71 0.83
C GLY A 69 2.98 -16.00 1.67
N ASN A 70 4.14 -16.56 1.99
CA ASN A 70 4.31 -17.82 2.70
C ASN A 70 4.68 -17.61 4.18
N PRO A 71 4.26 -18.53 5.09
CA PRO A 71 4.61 -18.44 6.50
C PRO A 71 6.12 -18.61 6.69
N LYS A 72 6.73 -17.74 7.52
CA LYS A 72 8.16 -17.85 7.84
C LYS A 72 8.42 -19.10 8.71
N PRO A 73 9.53 -19.82 8.46
CA PRO A 73 9.90 -20.99 9.27
C PRO A 73 10.41 -20.58 10.66
N GLY A 74 10.29 -21.52 11.62
CA GLY A 74 10.82 -21.40 12.97
C GLY A 74 9.76 -21.03 14.02
N ASP A 75 9.86 -21.64 15.20
CA ASP A 75 8.85 -21.62 16.27
C ASP A 75 8.28 -20.24 16.58
N TYR A 76 9.13 -19.22 16.71
CA TYR A 76 8.69 -17.87 17.06
C TYR A 76 7.92 -17.21 15.91
N ALA A 77 8.44 -17.32 14.69
CA ALA A 77 7.80 -16.76 13.50
C ALA A 77 6.46 -17.43 13.21
N GLN A 78 6.37 -18.74 13.41
CA GLN A 78 5.12 -19.52 13.30
C GLN A 78 4.11 -19.13 14.40
N LYS A 79 4.53 -19.01 15.67
CA LYS A 79 3.67 -18.57 16.79
C LYS A 79 3.19 -17.11 16.64
N CYS A 80 3.96 -16.27 15.97
CA CYS A 80 3.63 -14.87 15.72
C CYS A 80 2.93 -14.63 14.38
N HIS A 81 2.74 -15.69 13.58
CA HIS A 81 2.15 -15.66 12.23
C HIS A 81 2.81 -14.62 11.33
N GLN A 82 4.14 -14.69 11.27
CA GLN A 82 4.99 -13.86 10.41
C GLN A 82 5.06 -14.48 9.01
N PHE A 83 4.91 -13.66 7.97
CA PHE A 83 4.97 -14.10 6.58
C PHE A 83 6.02 -13.31 5.76
N ASP A 84 6.49 -13.89 4.66
CA ASP A 84 7.58 -13.36 3.83
C ASP A 84 7.22 -12.16 2.94
N GLU A 85 5.94 -11.89 2.67
CA GLU A 85 5.50 -10.70 1.93
C GLU A 85 5.01 -9.57 2.86
N SER A 86 5.49 -9.53 4.11
CA SER A 86 5.27 -8.37 4.98
C SER A 86 5.92 -7.10 4.43
N TYR A 87 5.42 -5.92 4.80
CA TYR A 87 6.02 -4.64 4.37
C TYR A 87 7.52 -4.56 4.74
N GLY A 88 7.91 -5.22 5.84
CA GLY A 88 9.28 -5.26 6.34
C GLY A 88 10.21 -6.13 5.51
N PHE A 89 9.80 -7.35 5.14
CA PHE A 89 10.59 -8.18 4.24
C PHE A 89 10.64 -7.57 2.83
N GLN A 90 9.52 -7.08 2.30
CA GLN A 90 9.51 -6.40 1.00
C GLN A 90 10.38 -5.12 0.96
N LEU A 91 10.58 -4.43 2.09
CA LEU A 91 11.46 -3.25 2.16
C LEU A 91 12.94 -3.62 1.91
N ILE A 92 13.37 -4.77 2.43
CA ILE A 92 14.77 -5.24 2.38
C ILE A 92 15.04 -5.99 1.06
N ASP A 93 14.09 -6.80 0.60
CA ASP A 93 14.22 -7.64 -0.60
C ASP A 93 14.05 -6.84 -1.91
N LYS A 94 13.04 -5.95 -1.98
CA LYS A 94 12.53 -5.40 -3.25
C LYS A 94 12.93 -3.95 -3.52
N PHE A 95 13.98 -3.44 -2.89
CA PHE A 95 14.42 -2.05 -3.05
C PHE A 95 15.93 -1.94 -3.33
N PRO A 96 16.35 -1.50 -4.54
CA PRO A 96 17.75 -1.62 -4.99
C PRO A 96 18.76 -0.80 -4.17
N PHE A 97 18.34 0.29 -3.54
CA PHE A 97 19.17 1.05 -2.60
C PHE A 97 19.34 0.35 -1.24
N TRP A 98 18.39 -0.51 -0.82
CA TRP A 98 18.45 -1.21 0.47
C TRP A 98 19.06 -2.61 0.32
N SER A 99 18.87 -3.30 -0.81
CA SER A 99 19.49 -4.61 -1.08
C SER A 99 21.03 -4.59 -1.10
N SER A 100 21.64 -3.40 -1.20
CA SER A 100 23.10 -3.19 -1.11
C SER A 100 23.59 -2.53 0.19
N TRP A 101 22.70 -1.90 0.98
CA TRP A 101 23.08 -1.05 2.13
C TRP A 101 22.21 -1.22 3.38
N GLY A 102 21.28 -2.16 3.41
CA GLY A 102 20.29 -2.31 4.47
C GLY A 102 20.16 -3.76 4.96
N VAL A 103 20.15 -3.96 6.27
CA VAL A 103 20.03 -5.29 6.88
C VAL A 103 18.84 -5.33 7.82
N LEU A 104 18.06 -6.40 7.74
CA LEU A 104 17.02 -6.71 8.72
C LEU A 104 17.70 -7.14 10.04
N GLY A 105 17.88 -6.20 10.97
CA GLY A 105 18.45 -6.45 12.28
C GLY A 105 17.54 -7.23 13.22
N GLY A 106 16.22 -7.09 13.05
CA GLY A 106 15.25 -7.82 13.86
C GLY A 106 13.88 -7.90 13.22
N PHE A 107 13.20 -9.03 13.40
CA PHE A 107 11.80 -9.20 13.00
C PHE A 107 11.02 -9.80 14.17
N THR A 108 10.41 -8.93 14.99
CA THR A 108 9.73 -9.29 16.24
C THR A 108 8.22 -9.05 16.22
N ALA A 109 7.69 -8.58 15.09
CA ALA A 109 6.26 -8.38 14.89
C ALA A 109 5.45 -9.66 15.17
N CYS A 110 4.32 -9.52 15.86
CA CYS A 110 3.53 -10.65 16.34
C CYS A 110 2.03 -10.40 16.24
N THR A 111 1.33 -11.30 15.55
CA THR A 111 -0.12 -11.20 15.35
C THR A 111 -0.87 -11.28 16.69
N GLY A 112 -1.67 -10.25 16.98
CA GLY A 112 -2.47 -10.14 18.20
C GLY A 112 -1.79 -9.45 19.39
N ASP A 113 -0.50 -9.12 19.33
CA ASP A 113 0.17 -8.40 20.42
C ASP A 113 -0.43 -7.01 20.65
N LYS A 114 -0.71 -6.69 21.91
CA LYS A 114 -1.08 -5.36 22.42
C LYS A 114 0.19 -4.60 22.87
N THR A 115 0.06 -3.35 23.29
CA THR A 115 1.20 -2.54 23.79
C THR A 115 1.95 -3.18 24.95
N ASP A 116 1.25 -3.76 25.92
CA ASP A 116 1.89 -4.47 27.04
C ASP A 116 2.54 -5.80 26.58
N ASP A 117 1.98 -6.50 25.60
CA ASP A 117 2.64 -7.66 24.99
C ASP A 117 3.95 -7.27 24.30
N PHE A 118 3.95 -6.19 23.53
CA PHE A 118 5.15 -5.65 22.88
C PHE A 118 6.26 -5.36 23.90
N LEU A 119 5.93 -4.72 25.02
CA LEU A 119 6.87 -4.44 26.11
C LEU A 119 7.43 -5.71 26.74
N ASN A 120 6.58 -6.72 26.95
CA ASN A 120 6.95 -7.98 27.62
C ASN A 120 7.67 -8.98 26.69
N LYS A 121 7.36 -8.98 25.39
CA LYS A 121 7.78 -10.01 24.42
C LYS A 121 8.77 -9.47 23.38
N GLN A 122 8.57 -8.27 22.83
CA GLN A 122 9.31 -7.80 21.66
C GLN A 122 10.54 -6.96 22.04
N ILE A 123 10.42 -6.04 23.00
CA ILE A 123 11.55 -5.20 23.48
C ILE A 123 12.75 -6.02 23.96
N GLY A 124 12.50 -7.15 24.64
CA GLY A 124 13.58 -8.06 25.09
C GLY A 124 14.36 -8.72 23.95
N ARG A 125 13.75 -8.82 22.76
CA ARG A 125 14.33 -9.39 21.54
C ARG A 125 14.91 -8.34 20.58
N MET A 126 14.77 -7.05 20.90
CA MET A 126 15.33 -5.97 20.10
C MET A 126 16.81 -5.74 20.44
N ASP A 127 17.67 -5.80 19.43
CA ASP A 127 19.09 -5.47 19.53
C ASP A 127 19.32 -3.96 19.78
N ASN A 128 20.47 -3.63 20.37
CA ASN A 128 20.78 -2.25 20.77
C ASN A 128 21.35 -1.38 19.62
N ASP A 129 21.71 -2.00 18.49
CA ASP A 129 22.38 -1.32 17.35
C ASP A 129 21.42 -1.02 16.18
N ASN A 130 20.10 -1.06 16.40
CA ASN A 130 19.11 -0.71 15.38
C ASN A 130 19.15 0.79 15.05
N ASP A 131 19.45 1.13 13.80
CA ASP A 131 19.37 2.49 13.27
C ASP A 131 17.92 2.90 13.01
N ILE A 132 17.07 1.97 12.57
CA ILE A 132 15.65 2.22 12.28
C ILE A 132 14.76 1.17 12.95
N VAL A 133 13.65 1.62 13.53
CA VAL A 133 12.54 0.74 13.96
C VAL A 133 11.27 1.14 13.21
N ALA A 134 10.58 0.20 12.56
CA ALA A 134 9.28 0.43 11.95
C ALA A 134 8.23 -0.52 12.54
N LEU A 135 7.08 0.02 12.97
CA LEU A 135 6.03 -0.75 13.65
C LEU A 135 4.60 -0.27 13.40
N THR A 136 3.64 -1.20 13.40
CA THR A 136 2.21 -0.98 13.69
C THR A 136 1.88 -1.48 15.09
N LEU A 137 1.10 -0.74 15.88
CA LEU A 137 0.70 -1.17 17.22
C LEU A 137 -0.52 -0.39 17.73
N GLY A 138 -1.30 -0.95 18.65
CA GLY A 138 -2.45 -0.28 19.26
C GLY A 138 -3.80 -0.65 18.66
N GLY A 139 -3.84 -1.30 17.49
CA GLY A 139 -5.09 -1.78 16.88
C GLY A 139 -5.79 -2.87 17.71
N ASN A 140 -5.00 -3.74 18.34
CA ASN A 140 -5.49 -4.75 19.28
C ASN A 140 -5.93 -4.14 20.62
N ASP A 141 -5.23 -3.10 21.09
CA ASP A 141 -5.54 -2.38 22.34
C ASP A 141 -6.89 -1.64 22.27
N ILE A 142 -7.27 -1.11 21.10
CA ILE A 142 -8.60 -0.50 20.88
C ILE A 142 -9.67 -1.51 20.43
N GLY A 143 -9.31 -2.79 20.26
CA GLY A 143 -10.26 -3.86 19.95
C GLY A 143 -10.78 -3.88 18.50
N PHE A 144 -9.93 -3.60 17.49
CA PHE A 144 -10.34 -3.68 16.09
C PHE A 144 -10.95 -5.03 15.70
N VAL A 145 -10.38 -6.16 16.17
CA VAL A 145 -10.88 -7.51 15.88
C VAL A 145 -12.30 -7.70 16.46
N PRO A 146 -12.56 -7.46 17.76
CA PRO A 146 -13.93 -7.41 18.31
C PRO A 146 -14.90 -6.48 17.56
N ILE A 147 -14.46 -5.31 17.11
CA ILE A 147 -15.28 -4.36 16.33
C ILE A 147 -15.68 -4.96 14.98
N VAL A 148 -14.72 -5.49 14.21
CA VAL A 148 -14.98 -6.14 12.93
C VAL A 148 -15.98 -7.29 13.11
N PHE A 149 -15.80 -8.12 14.13
CA PHE A 149 -16.70 -9.25 14.37
C PHE A 149 -18.12 -8.80 14.73
N ALA A 150 -18.28 -8.00 15.78
CA ALA A 150 -19.59 -7.56 16.25
C ALA A 150 -20.35 -6.70 15.22
N CYS A 151 -19.63 -5.88 14.44
CA CYS A 151 -20.25 -4.93 13.51
C CYS A 151 -20.45 -5.49 12.08
N LEU A 152 -19.66 -6.48 11.63
CA LEU A 152 -19.66 -6.99 10.24
C LEU A 152 -19.90 -8.50 10.08
N LEU A 153 -19.47 -9.35 11.02
CA LEU A 153 -19.40 -10.80 10.78
C LEU A 153 -20.50 -11.60 11.50
N THR A 154 -20.91 -11.17 12.71
CA THR A 154 -21.92 -11.86 13.55
C THR A 154 -23.21 -11.04 13.74
N GLY A 155 -23.40 -10.00 12.92
CA GLY A 155 -24.23 -8.82 13.21
C GLY A 155 -25.75 -9.00 13.33
N ASN A 156 -26.21 -9.63 14.42
CA ASN A 156 -27.57 -9.53 14.95
C ASN A 156 -27.62 -8.88 16.35
N LEU A 157 -26.54 -8.18 16.75
CA LEU A 157 -26.34 -7.64 18.09
C LEU A 157 -25.83 -6.19 18.02
N GLY A 158 -26.72 -5.27 17.63
CA GLY A 158 -26.42 -3.83 17.59
C GLY A 158 -25.74 -3.29 18.86
N PRO A 159 -26.23 -3.60 20.08
CA PRO A 159 -25.60 -3.16 21.33
C PRO A 159 -24.16 -3.66 21.53
N ASP A 160 -23.83 -4.87 21.07
CA ASP A 160 -22.47 -5.42 21.22
C ASP A 160 -21.50 -4.64 20.28
N CYS A 161 -21.92 -4.31 19.04
CA CYS A 161 -21.16 -3.42 18.13
C CYS A 161 -21.00 -1.99 18.70
N ASP A 162 -22.09 -1.40 19.23
CA ASP A 162 -22.06 -0.07 19.83
C ASP A 162 -21.13 0.00 21.06
N LYS A 163 -21.15 -1.03 21.92
CA LYS A 163 -20.25 -1.18 23.08
C LYS A 163 -18.78 -1.19 22.63
N ARG A 164 -18.41 -2.02 21.65
CA ARG A 164 -17.02 -2.14 21.18
C ARG A 164 -16.53 -0.86 20.48
N LEU A 165 -17.39 -0.17 19.72
CA LEU A 165 -17.05 1.13 19.11
C LEU A 165 -16.85 2.23 20.16
N THR A 166 -17.74 2.32 21.15
CA THR A 166 -17.62 3.29 22.26
C THR A 166 -16.35 3.06 23.08
N HIS A 167 -15.97 1.78 23.28
CA HIS A 167 -14.71 1.42 23.94
C HIS A 167 -13.49 1.92 23.15
N ALA A 168 -13.43 1.72 21.83
CA ALA A 168 -12.34 2.25 21.01
C ALA A 168 -12.27 3.79 21.05
N GLU A 169 -13.41 4.48 20.96
CA GLU A 169 -13.48 5.94 21.06
C GLU A 169 -12.96 6.43 22.43
N HIS A 170 -13.26 5.73 23.52
CA HIS A 170 -12.69 6.01 24.84
C HIS A 170 -11.17 5.78 24.89
N MET A 171 -10.68 4.64 24.39
CA MET A 171 -9.24 4.29 24.37
C MET A 171 -8.40 5.29 23.55
N LEU A 172 -9.00 5.91 22.53
CA LEU A 172 -8.40 6.94 21.67
C LEU A 172 -8.56 8.37 22.22
N GLY A 173 -9.56 8.62 23.07
CA GLY A 173 -9.99 9.96 23.47
C GLY A 173 -9.27 10.55 24.68
N GLY A 174 -8.72 9.71 25.57
CA GLY A 174 -8.03 10.17 26.78
C GLY A 174 -6.51 10.15 26.66
N GLY A 175 -5.85 11.14 27.28
CA GLY A 175 -4.40 11.14 27.54
C GLY A 175 -4.11 10.87 29.01
N GLY A 176 -4.48 9.67 29.49
CA GLY A 176 -4.35 9.31 30.90
C GLY A 176 -4.40 7.80 31.17
N PRO A 177 -4.28 7.37 32.44
CA PRO A 177 -3.98 5.98 32.77
C PRO A 177 -5.02 4.99 32.22
N GLY A 178 -4.54 3.94 31.55
CA GLY A 178 -5.38 2.91 30.92
C GLY A 178 -5.90 3.26 29.52
N THR A 179 -5.39 4.32 28.88
CA THR A 179 -5.66 4.66 27.47
C THR A 179 -4.51 4.24 26.55
N LEU A 180 -4.75 4.23 25.23
CA LEU A 180 -3.69 3.91 24.27
C LEU A 180 -2.54 4.93 24.29
N HIS A 181 -2.82 6.20 24.62
CA HIS A 181 -1.81 7.26 24.72
C HIS A 181 -0.66 6.89 25.66
N ASP A 182 -0.98 6.59 26.92
CA ASP A 182 0.05 6.31 27.94
C ASP A 182 0.80 5.01 27.61
N ALA A 183 0.12 4.04 27.02
CA ALA A 183 0.70 2.76 26.64
C ALA A 183 1.65 2.86 25.44
N ILE A 184 1.31 3.66 24.41
CA ILE A 184 2.20 3.87 23.25
C ILE A 184 3.42 4.74 23.62
N PHE A 185 3.27 5.71 24.53
CA PHE A 185 4.41 6.45 25.09
C PHE A 185 5.39 5.52 25.82
N ARG A 186 4.89 4.57 26.64
CA ARG A 186 5.74 3.54 27.29
C ARG A 186 6.49 2.67 26.27
N VAL A 187 5.85 2.35 25.15
CA VAL A 187 6.46 1.60 24.03
C VAL A 187 7.59 2.40 23.39
N TRP A 188 7.36 3.66 23.01
CA TRP A 188 8.40 4.50 22.39
C TRP A 188 9.57 4.76 23.36
N ASP A 189 9.29 5.04 24.63
CA ASP A 189 10.31 5.15 25.68
C ASP A 189 11.16 3.86 25.79
N ALA A 190 10.56 2.68 25.60
CA ALA A 190 11.29 1.40 25.64
C ALA A 190 12.16 1.16 24.40
N ILE A 191 11.68 1.57 23.22
CA ILE A 191 12.46 1.53 21.97
C ILE A 191 13.65 2.49 22.07
N PHE A 192 13.43 3.75 22.47
CA PHE A 192 14.50 4.75 22.57
C PHE A 192 15.51 4.47 23.70
N ARG A 193 15.17 3.65 24.70
CA ARG A 193 16.16 3.09 25.67
C ARG A 193 17.08 2.03 25.06
N LYS A 194 16.66 1.39 23.96
CA LYS A 194 17.44 0.38 23.23
C LYS A 194 18.31 1.00 22.14
N MET A 195 17.83 2.06 21.48
CA MET A 195 18.55 2.78 20.44
C MET A 195 19.59 3.76 21.00
N LYS A 196 20.55 4.18 20.16
CA LYS A 196 21.54 5.20 20.54
C LYS A 196 20.88 6.57 20.71
N LYS A 197 21.49 7.43 21.54
CA LYS A 197 21.04 8.81 21.80
C LYS A 197 21.56 9.79 20.73
N ASP A 198 21.25 9.50 19.47
CA ASP A 198 21.65 10.27 18.31
C ASP A 198 20.48 10.34 17.31
N TRP A 199 20.34 11.42 16.56
CA TRP A 199 19.14 11.68 15.77
C TRP A 199 18.99 10.84 14.50
N HIS A 200 20.08 10.26 13.98
CA HIS A 200 20.03 9.32 12.85
C HIS A 200 19.28 8.02 13.23
N TYR A 201 19.11 7.76 14.53
CA TYR A 201 18.45 6.58 15.08
C TYR A 201 16.95 6.83 15.24
N GLN A 202 16.13 6.32 14.31
CA GLN A 202 14.75 6.79 14.07
C GLN A 202 13.67 5.70 14.22
N VAL A 203 12.47 6.12 14.66
CA VAL A 203 11.29 5.26 14.83
C VAL A 203 10.19 5.69 13.86
N TYR A 204 9.57 4.73 13.16
CA TYR A 204 8.52 4.94 12.18
C TYR A 204 7.25 4.23 12.64
N GLN A 205 6.36 4.97 13.28
CA GLN A 205 5.04 4.49 13.70
C GLN A 205 4.11 4.51 12.48
N ILE A 206 3.74 3.34 11.99
CA ILE A 206 2.84 3.19 10.85
C ILE A 206 1.40 3.09 11.37
N GLY A 207 0.48 3.78 10.70
CA GLY A 207 -0.96 3.68 10.93
C GLY A 207 -1.62 2.54 10.16
N TYR A 208 -2.95 2.52 10.13
CA TYR A 208 -3.73 1.50 9.42
C TYR A 208 -4.50 2.11 8.22
N PRO A 209 -4.64 1.39 7.10
CA PRO A 209 -5.46 1.83 5.98
C PRO A 209 -6.96 1.78 6.32
N LEU A 210 -7.77 2.61 5.66
CA LEU A 210 -9.22 2.50 5.77
C LEU A 210 -9.72 1.22 5.09
N PHE A 211 -10.76 0.61 5.64
CA PHE A 211 -11.29 -0.66 5.13
C PHE A 211 -12.17 -0.48 3.90
N PHE A 212 -12.88 0.64 3.80
CA PHE A 212 -13.95 0.82 2.83
C PHE A 212 -13.79 2.05 1.93
N ASN A 213 -14.22 1.94 0.68
CA ASN A 213 -14.83 3.07 -0.01
C ASN A 213 -16.19 3.39 0.64
N GLU A 214 -16.48 4.67 0.89
CA GLU A 214 -17.67 5.10 1.66
C GLU A 214 -18.81 5.65 0.80
N ASP A 215 -18.59 5.82 -0.51
CA ASP A 215 -19.44 6.61 -1.40
C ASP A 215 -20.07 5.80 -2.54
N SER A 216 -19.48 4.66 -2.86
CA SER A 216 -20.07 3.65 -3.75
C SER A 216 -21.39 3.10 -3.18
N ASP A 217 -22.45 3.03 -3.99
CA ASP A 217 -23.75 2.46 -3.58
C ASP A 217 -23.89 0.95 -3.82
N TRP A 218 -23.10 0.35 -4.73
CA TRP A 218 -23.20 -1.09 -5.04
C TRP A 218 -22.97 -1.97 -3.81
N CYS A 219 -22.15 -1.48 -2.87
CA CYS A 219 -21.81 -2.20 -1.65
C CYS A 219 -22.93 -2.22 -0.60
N ASN A 220 -23.97 -1.37 -0.72
CA ASN A 220 -25.03 -1.27 0.31
C ASN A 220 -25.79 -2.59 0.53
N GLU A 221 -25.86 -3.45 -0.48
CA GLU A 221 -26.55 -4.75 -0.42
C GLU A 221 -25.60 -5.92 -0.07
N GLN A 222 -24.30 -5.65 0.09
CA GLN A 222 -23.27 -6.66 0.34
C GLN A 222 -23.05 -6.90 1.83
N SER A 223 -22.40 -8.01 2.18
CA SER A 223 -22.04 -8.39 3.56
C SER A 223 -20.87 -9.38 3.56
N PHE A 224 -19.98 -9.31 4.55
CA PHE A 224 -18.86 -10.25 4.73
C PHE A 224 -19.35 -11.58 5.33
N LYS A 225 -20.23 -12.29 4.61
CA LYS A 225 -20.95 -13.46 5.14
C LYS A 225 -19.99 -14.57 5.59
N LEU A 226 -19.66 -14.60 6.88
CA LEU A 226 -19.03 -15.77 7.53
C LEU A 226 -20.06 -16.88 7.83
N VAL A 227 -21.35 -16.54 7.82
CA VAL A 227 -22.44 -17.36 8.40
C VAL A 227 -23.67 -17.38 7.51
N ALA A 228 -24.37 -18.52 7.47
CA ALA A 228 -25.53 -18.77 6.61
C ALA A 228 -26.87 -18.28 7.20
N LYS A 229 -27.06 -16.96 7.29
CA LYS A 229 -28.34 -16.19 7.32
C LYS A 229 -27.99 -14.69 7.29
N PRO A 230 -28.88 -13.78 6.85
CA PRO A 230 -28.45 -12.50 6.26
C PRO A 230 -27.62 -11.65 7.24
N GLY A 231 -26.32 -11.55 6.94
CA GLY A 231 -25.38 -10.74 7.72
C GLY A 231 -25.61 -9.23 7.56
N PRO A 232 -24.94 -8.41 8.37
CA PRO A 232 -25.11 -6.97 8.37
C PRO A 232 -24.70 -6.33 7.02
N LYS A 233 -25.67 -5.73 6.33
CA LYS A 233 -25.47 -4.96 5.09
C LYS A 233 -24.39 -3.87 5.22
N LEU A 234 -23.50 -3.75 4.24
CA LEU A 234 -22.45 -2.72 4.18
C LEU A 234 -22.98 -1.35 3.71
N SER A 235 -24.01 -0.84 4.41
CA SER A 235 -24.54 0.50 4.15
C SER A 235 -23.46 1.57 4.28
N LYS A 236 -23.61 2.67 3.53
CA LYS A 236 -22.73 3.87 3.63
C LYS A 236 -22.49 4.29 5.08
N GLY A 237 -23.54 4.33 5.91
CA GLY A 237 -23.44 4.67 7.33
C GLY A 237 -22.56 3.70 8.14
N ARG A 238 -22.67 2.39 7.91
CA ARG A 238 -21.85 1.37 8.58
C ARG A 238 -20.39 1.46 8.16
N ARG A 239 -20.12 1.62 6.85
CA ARG A 239 -18.77 1.82 6.31
C ARG A 239 -18.11 3.08 6.87
N ARG A 240 -18.85 4.20 6.88
CA ARG A 240 -18.41 5.49 7.46
C ARG A 240 -18.06 5.38 8.93
N ARG A 241 -18.88 4.69 9.72
CA ARG A 241 -18.65 4.51 11.16
C ARG A 241 -17.40 3.69 11.47
N LEU A 242 -17.13 2.63 10.70
CA LEU A 242 -15.94 1.80 10.87
C LEU A 242 -14.66 2.52 10.42
N ASN A 243 -14.69 3.16 9.24
CA ASN A 243 -13.58 4.01 8.78
C ASN A 243 -13.31 5.19 9.73
N ASN A 244 -14.32 5.69 10.46
CA ASN A 244 -14.14 6.75 11.44
C ASN A 244 -13.20 6.34 12.60
N ILE A 245 -13.30 5.12 13.12
CA ILE A 245 -12.39 4.66 14.20
C ILE A 245 -10.94 4.63 13.71
N ILE A 246 -10.71 4.18 12.47
CA ILE A 246 -9.36 4.15 11.86
C ILE A 246 -8.85 5.58 11.63
N ARG A 247 -9.69 6.51 11.16
CA ARG A 247 -9.33 7.94 11.05
C ARG A 247 -9.00 8.56 12.40
N LEU A 248 -9.77 8.25 13.45
CA LEU A 248 -9.49 8.69 14.81
C LEU A 248 -8.15 8.13 15.30
N TYR A 249 -7.91 6.82 15.16
CA TYR A 249 -6.63 6.21 15.51
C TYR A 249 -5.46 6.89 14.77
N ASN A 250 -5.52 7.01 13.44
CA ASN A 250 -4.42 7.59 12.65
C ASN A 250 -4.17 9.06 13.02
N LYS A 251 -5.24 9.84 13.27
CA LYS A 251 -5.14 11.23 13.71
C LYS A 251 -4.51 11.36 15.09
N GLN A 252 -4.96 10.55 16.05
CA GLN A 252 -4.44 10.58 17.42
C GLN A 252 -2.97 10.12 17.44
N MET A 253 -2.64 9.04 16.72
CA MET A 253 -1.28 8.54 16.63
C MET A 253 -0.31 9.57 16.02
N ALA A 254 -0.71 10.29 14.96
CA ALA A 254 0.07 11.41 14.43
C ALA A 254 0.27 12.52 15.49
N SER A 255 -0.81 12.97 16.14
CA SER A 255 -0.75 14.01 17.17
C SER A 255 0.09 13.60 18.39
N TRP A 256 0.16 12.30 18.70
CA TRP A 256 0.93 11.74 19.81
C TRP A 256 2.42 11.64 19.46
N VAL A 257 2.75 11.30 18.22
CA VAL A 257 4.13 11.38 17.69
C VAL A 257 4.65 12.82 17.76
N ASP A 258 3.85 13.80 17.32
CA ASP A 258 4.20 15.22 17.40
C ASP A 258 4.40 15.68 18.86
N ALA A 259 3.51 15.25 19.76
CA ALA A 259 3.61 15.54 21.20
C ALA A 259 4.86 14.92 21.84
N TYR A 260 5.23 13.69 21.45
CA TYR A 260 6.42 13.00 21.93
C TYR A 260 7.71 13.70 21.47
N ASN A 261 7.82 14.04 20.19
CA ASN A 261 8.94 14.83 19.66
C ASN A 261 9.07 16.19 20.39
N ASN A 262 7.95 16.88 20.66
CA ASN A 262 7.96 18.18 21.33
C ASN A 262 8.27 18.10 22.84
N LYS A 263 7.87 17.03 23.53
CA LYS A 263 8.23 16.79 24.94
C LYS A 263 9.74 16.67 25.13
N ASN A 264 10.43 15.99 24.22
CA ASN A 264 11.85 15.68 24.36
C ASN A 264 12.79 16.87 24.08
N LYS A 265 12.30 17.93 23.41
CA LYS A 265 13.04 19.20 23.20
C LYS A 265 13.33 19.98 24.51
N ASN A 266 12.75 19.58 25.65
CA ASN A 266 12.79 20.33 26.91
C ASN A 266 13.37 19.56 28.12
N HIS A 267 13.96 18.38 27.96
CA HIS A 267 14.46 17.53 29.06
C HIS A 267 15.74 16.74 28.67
N GLU A 268 16.27 15.86 29.55
CA GLU A 268 17.53 15.06 29.43
C GLU A 268 17.72 14.20 28.15
N LEU A 269 16.77 14.25 27.22
CA LEU A 269 16.77 13.59 25.91
C LEU A 269 16.69 14.61 24.78
N ASP A 270 17.22 15.83 24.97
CA ASP A 270 17.35 16.81 23.89
C ASP A 270 18.20 16.23 22.77
N TRP A 271 17.51 15.83 21.70
CA TRP A 271 18.10 15.24 20.51
C TRP A 271 18.39 16.28 19.43
N GLY A 272 18.04 17.56 19.64
CA GLY A 272 18.05 18.64 18.65
C GLY A 272 17.06 18.49 17.49
N HIS A 273 16.63 17.25 17.20
CA HIS A 273 15.88 16.85 16.01
C HIS A 273 14.74 15.89 16.36
N GLU A 274 13.78 15.77 15.45
CA GLU A 274 12.72 14.77 15.54
C GLU A 274 13.27 13.38 15.26
N ARG A 275 12.80 12.37 16.01
CA ARG A 275 13.29 10.99 15.90
C ARG A 275 12.20 9.95 15.80
N ILE A 276 10.94 10.32 16.03
CA ILE A 276 9.80 9.47 15.75
C ILE A 276 8.91 10.12 14.69
N PHE A 277 8.43 9.32 13.74
CA PHE A 277 7.67 9.79 12.60
C PHE A 277 6.42 8.94 12.38
N PHE A 278 5.28 9.59 12.12
CA PHE A 278 4.07 8.89 11.72
C PHE A 278 4.06 8.64 10.20
N VAL A 279 3.64 7.44 9.81
CA VAL A 279 3.44 7.02 8.42
C VAL A 279 1.97 6.65 8.24
N ASN A 280 1.23 7.42 7.45
CA ASN A 280 -0.14 7.08 7.08
C ASN A 280 -0.16 6.26 5.77
N PRO A 281 -0.48 4.95 5.78
CA PRO A 281 -0.52 4.15 4.56
C PRO A 281 -1.80 4.38 3.73
N ASP A 282 -2.86 4.99 4.28
CA ASP A 282 -4.19 4.97 3.67
C ASP A 282 -4.27 5.61 2.26
N SER A 283 -3.46 6.63 1.98
CA SER A 283 -3.43 7.24 0.65
C SER A 283 -3.01 6.25 -0.44
N ALA A 284 -2.14 5.29 -0.11
CA ALA A 284 -1.70 4.25 -1.04
C ALA A 284 -2.78 3.19 -1.31
N PHE A 285 -3.80 3.06 -0.46
CA PHE A 285 -4.92 2.12 -0.63
C PHE A 285 -6.08 2.70 -1.45
N HIS A 286 -5.97 3.91 -2.00
CA HIS A 286 -7.01 4.51 -2.81
C HIS A 286 -7.31 3.69 -4.08
N GLY A 287 -8.58 3.31 -4.28
CA GLY A 287 -9.00 2.45 -5.39
C GLY A 287 -8.87 0.95 -5.11
N HIS A 288 -8.35 0.58 -3.93
CA HIS A 288 -8.00 -0.80 -3.57
C HIS A 288 -8.62 -1.31 -2.25
N ARG A 289 -9.52 -0.53 -1.64
CA ARG A 289 -10.30 -0.93 -0.46
C ARG A 289 -11.45 -1.87 -0.83
N PHE A 290 -12.18 -2.37 0.18
CA PHE A 290 -13.49 -2.96 -0.09
C PHE A 290 -14.45 -1.90 -0.64
N CYS A 291 -15.44 -2.31 -1.43
CA CYS A 291 -16.51 -1.45 -1.97
C CYS A 291 -16.12 -0.42 -3.04
N GLU A 292 -14.89 -0.43 -3.57
CA GLU A 292 -14.42 0.58 -4.55
C GLU A 292 -15.25 0.61 -5.85
N PRO A 293 -15.38 1.78 -6.51
CA PRO A 293 -16.11 1.90 -7.77
C PRO A 293 -15.34 1.21 -8.91
N GLY A 294 -15.96 0.21 -9.54
CA GLY A 294 -15.34 -0.60 -10.60
C GLY A 294 -14.88 -2.00 -10.15
N VAL A 295 -14.96 -2.31 -8.85
CA VAL A 295 -14.65 -3.63 -8.28
C VAL A 295 -15.92 -4.21 -7.63
N GLN A 296 -16.92 -4.56 -8.44
CA GLN A 296 -18.22 -5.06 -7.95
C GLN A 296 -18.18 -6.57 -7.66
N ASP A 297 -17.40 -6.96 -6.67
CA ASP A 297 -17.23 -8.36 -6.27
C ASP A 297 -17.90 -8.67 -4.91
N PRO A 298 -18.97 -9.48 -4.87
CA PRO A 298 -19.60 -9.93 -3.63
C PRO A 298 -18.81 -10.94 -2.78
N SER A 299 -17.83 -11.68 -3.34
CA SER A 299 -16.95 -12.54 -2.52
C SER A 299 -15.75 -11.78 -1.95
N PHE A 300 -15.47 -10.59 -2.48
CA PHE A 300 -14.30 -9.77 -2.20
C PHE A 300 -12.97 -10.48 -2.49
N GLU A 301 -12.93 -11.43 -3.42
CA GLU A 301 -11.74 -12.15 -3.83
C GLU A 301 -10.90 -11.40 -4.86
N ASP A 302 -11.49 -10.50 -5.67
CA ASP A 302 -10.84 -9.73 -6.73
C ASP A 302 -9.48 -9.13 -6.29
N ASP A 303 -8.43 -9.40 -7.08
CA ASP A 303 -7.05 -9.01 -6.78
C ASP A 303 -6.81 -7.50 -6.64
N ARG A 304 -7.73 -6.67 -7.17
CA ARG A 304 -7.71 -5.21 -7.01
C ARG A 304 -8.09 -4.80 -5.59
N ILE A 305 -8.70 -5.68 -4.79
CA ILE A 305 -8.95 -5.50 -3.36
C ILE A 305 -7.68 -5.92 -2.62
N TRP A 306 -7.02 -4.96 -1.96
CA TRP A 306 -5.75 -5.18 -1.27
C TRP A 306 -5.89 -5.60 0.18
N LEU A 307 -7.12 -5.87 0.63
CA LEU A 307 -7.44 -6.37 1.96
C LEU A 307 -7.99 -7.79 1.88
N PHE A 308 -7.65 -8.64 2.84
CA PHE A 308 -8.24 -9.98 2.96
C PHE A 308 -9.72 -9.87 3.38
N GLY A 309 -10.61 -10.36 2.53
CA GLY A 309 -11.97 -10.69 2.95
C GLY A 309 -11.98 -11.99 3.76
N ALA A 310 -13.16 -12.34 4.24
CA ALA A 310 -13.41 -13.58 4.98
C ALA A 310 -13.00 -14.82 4.16
N GLY A 311 -11.88 -15.46 4.50
CA GLY A 311 -11.39 -16.65 3.81
C GLY A 311 -10.73 -16.42 2.45
N THR A 312 -10.66 -15.18 1.95
CA THR A 312 -10.15 -14.88 0.60
C THR A 312 -8.66 -15.23 0.46
N LYS A 313 -8.23 -15.43 -0.79
CA LYS A 313 -6.82 -15.71 -1.15
C LYS A 313 -5.97 -14.44 -1.15
N ASP A 314 -4.66 -14.63 -1.10
CA ASP A 314 -3.67 -13.56 -1.28
C ASP A 314 -3.51 -13.21 -2.77
N ASN A 315 -3.15 -11.95 -3.06
CA ASN A 315 -3.10 -11.40 -4.42
C ASN A 315 -1.67 -11.27 -4.99
N SER A 316 -0.74 -12.08 -4.47
CA SER A 316 0.64 -12.25 -4.96
C SER A 316 0.78 -13.25 -6.10
N GLY A 317 -0.19 -14.17 -6.27
CA GLY A 317 -0.10 -15.32 -7.17
C GLY A 317 0.76 -16.49 -6.65
N ASN A 318 1.64 -16.27 -5.67
CA ASN A 318 2.70 -17.21 -5.26
C ASN A 318 2.62 -17.64 -3.78
N ASN A 319 1.42 -17.96 -3.29
CA ASN A 319 1.19 -18.29 -1.87
C ASN A 319 0.79 -19.76 -1.67
N ALA A 320 1.52 -20.51 -0.82
CA ALA A 320 1.20 -21.89 -0.47
C ALA A 320 -0.21 -22.07 0.15
N LEU A 321 -0.73 -21.09 0.91
CA LEU A 321 -2.10 -21.08 1.43
C LEU A 321 -3.15 -20.93 0.34
N SER A 322 -2.83 -20.31 -0.80
CA SER A 322 -3.78 -20.12 -1.92
C SER A 322 -4.06 -21.43 -2.69
N GLN A 323 -3.22 -22.44 -2.48
CA GLN A 323 -3.33 -23.80 -3.01
C GLN A 323 -4.09 -24.76 -2.08
N ALA A 324 -4.46 -24.34 -0.86
CA ALA A 324 -5.35 -25.12 -0.01
C ALA A 324 -6.74 -25.21 -0.67
N THR A 325 -7.14 -26.41 -1.11
CA THR A 325 -8.38 -26.62 -1.86
C THR A 325 -9.53 -27.10 -0.99
N ASN A 326 -9.23 -27.70 0.17
CA ASN A 326 -10.22 -28.23 1.10
C ASN A 326 -9.92 -27.87 2.57
N LEU A 327 -10.93 -28.01 3.43
CA LEU A 327 -10.84 -27.72 4.88
C LEU A 327 -9.71 -28.48 5.60
N THR A 328 -9.33 -29.66 5.10
CA THR A 328 -8.21 -30.48 5.65
C THR A 328 -6.82 -29.98 5.24
N ASP A 329 -6.71 -29.15 4.20
CA ASP A 329 -5.44 -28.51 3.83
C ASP A 329 -5.17 -27.30 4.75
N ILE A 330 -6.24 -26.68 5.27
CA ILE A 330 -6.19 -25.61 6.26
C ILE A 330 -5.66 -26.12 7.61
N ASP A 331 -5.88 -27.40 7.94
CA ASP A 331 -5.31 -28.06 9.13
C ASP A 331 -3.79 -28.30 9.04
N ASN A 332 -3.21 -28.37 7.84
CA ASN A 332 -1.77 -28.58 7.68
C ASN A 332 -0.98 -27.27 7.48
N ASN A 333 -1.61 -26.24 6.90
CA ASN A 333 -1.03 -24.90 6.72
C ASN A 333 -1.63 -23.88 7.70
N MET A 334 -1.83 -24.28 8.96
CA MET A 334 -2.59 -23.50 9.94
C MET A 334 -2.01 -22.08 10.16
N LEU A 335 -2.91 -21.09 10.09
CA LEU A 335 -2.67 -19.77 10.68
C LEU A 335 -2.75 -19.79 12.20
N PHE A 336 -3.15 -20.90 12.84
CA PHE A 336 -3.19 -21.02 14.31
C PHE A 336 -3.02 -22.47 14.79
N SER A 337 -1.99 -22.76 15.60
CA SER A 337 -1.78 -24.05 16.25
C SER A 337 -2.08 -23.96 17.76
N GLY A 338 -3.31 -24.27 18.16
CA GLY A 338 -3.73 -24.26 19.55
C GLY A 338 -5.00 -25.08 19.76
N PRO A 339 -5.22 -25.65 20.97
CA PRO A 339 -6.38 -26.50 21.23
C PRO A 339 -7.70 -25.77 20.95
N PRO A 340 -8.77 -26.51 20.61
CA PRO A 340 -10.13 -25.97 20.62
C PRO A 340 -10.57 -25.71 22.06
N TYR A 341 -11.50 -24.77 22.24
CA TYR A 341 -12.14 -24.50 23.51
C TYR A 341 -13.27 -25.49 23.76
N GLU A 342 -13.44 -25.95 25.00
CA GLU A 342 -14.39 -27.02 25.33
C GLU A 342 -15.86 -26.54 25.43
N HIS A 343 -16.11 -25.26 25.71
CA HIS A 343 -17.45 -24.74 26.06
C HIS A 343 -17.91 -23.53 25.22
N VAL A 344 -17.87 -23.67 23.90
CA VAL A 344 -18.36 -22.64 22.96
C VAL A 344 -19.76 -22.96 22.44
N ASN A 345 -20.78 -22.69 23.25
CA ASN A 345 -22.19 -22.76 22.85
C ASN A 345 -22.93 -21.45 23.18
N ALA A 346 -24.05 -21.18 22.50
CA ALA A 346 -24.78 -19.91 22.59
C ALA A 346 -25.32 -19.59 23.99
N THR A 347 -25.51 -20.61 24.84
CA THR A 347 -26.10 -20.49 26.18
C THR A 347 -25.07 -20.05 27.21
N HIS A 348 -23.87 -20.63 27.20
CA HIS A 348 -22.89 -20.52 28.28
C HIS A 348 -21.66 -19.68 27.94
N CYS A 349 -21.34 -19.46 26.65
CA CYS A 349 -20.09 -18.81 26.28
C CYS A 349 -19.97 -17.34 26.70
N LYS A 350 -21.04 -16.69 27.18
CA LYS A 350 -20.97 -15.34 27.78
C LYS A 350 -20.64 -15.32 29.27
N ASP A 351 -20.79 -16.45 29.96
CA ASP A 351 -20.48 -16.60 31.38
C ASP A 351 -19.02 -16.99 31.61
N ASP A 352 -18.31 -17.41 30.54
CA ASP A 352 -16.88 -17.70 30.59
C ASP A 352 -16.04 -16.41 30.67
N SER A 353 -15.08 -16.41 31.60
CA SER A 353 -14.04 -15.39 31.75
C SER A 353 -13.27 -15.04 30.48
N ALA A 354 -13.14 -15.98 29.54
CA ALA A 354 -12.49 -15.77 28.25
C ALA A 354 -13.28 -14.81 27.33
N TYR A 355 -14.60 -14.63 27.52
CA TYR A 355 -15.44 -13.85 26.61
C TYR A 355 -15.10 -12.35 26.50
N ASP A 356 -14.60 -11.74 27.57
CA ASP A 356 -14.15 -10.34 27.58
C ASP A 356 -12.62 -10.21 27.69
N THR A 357 -11.86 -11.32 27.65
CA THR A 357 -10.39 -11.32 27.81
C THR A 357 -9.62 -11.95 26.64
N GLU A 358 -10.20 -12.91 25.91
CA GLU A 358 -9.59 -13.61 24.78
C GLU A 358 -10.37 -13.36 23.48
N ASP A 359 -9.78 -12.60 22.55
CA ASP A 359 -10.44 -12.21 21.30
C ASP A 359 -10.91 -13.43 20.47
N ASP A 360 -10.15 -14.53 20.46
CA ASP A 360 -10.51 -15.77 19.78
C ASP A 360 -11.75 -16.44 20.37
N PHE A 361 -11.86 -16.48 21.70
CA PHE A 361 -13.03 -17.03 22.36
C PHE A 361 -14.24 -16.11 22.19
N THR A 362 -14.07 -14.79 22.26
CA THR A 362 -15.11 -13.80 21.95
C THR A 362 -15.69 -14.04 20.54
N ILE A 363 -14.82 -14.18 19.54
CA ILE A 363 -15.18 -14.47 18.14
C ILE A 363 -16.01 -15.75 18.04
N LEU A 364 -15.54 -16.84 18.65
CA LEU A 364 -16.17 -18.15 18.60
C LEU A 364 -17.52 -18.15 19.32
N CYS A 365 -17.61 -17.47 20.46
CA CYS A 365 -18.86 -17.28 21.20
C CYS A 365 -19.89 -16.47 20.40
N ASP A 366 -19.49 -15.34 19.82
CA ASP A 366 -20.41 -14.51 19.02
C ASP A 366 -20.86 -15.23 17.73
N TYR A 367 -20.01 -16.09 17.15
CA TYR A 367 -20.44 -17.00 16.08
C TYR A 367 -21.46 -18.04 16.58
N ALA A 368 -21.18 -18.73 17.70
CA ALA A 368 -22.08 -19.73 18.27
C ALA A 368 -23.46 -19.13 18.60
N ARG A 369 -23.47 -17.91 19.16
CA ARG A 369 -24.67 -17.10 19.42
C ARG A 369 -25.40 -16.72 18.13
N ASN A 370 -24.69 -16.35 17.06
CA ASN A 370 -25.31 -16.02 15.77
C ASN A 370 -26.06 -17.20 15.13
N ILE A 371 -25.46 -18.40 15.17
CA ILE A 371 -26.11 -19.64 14.67
C ILE A 371 -27.10 -20.26 15.66
N ASN A 372 -27.24 -19.69 16.86
CA ASN A 372 -28.02 -20.24 17.97
C ASN A 372 -27.63 -21.70 18.31
N SER A 373 -26.32 -21.95 18.43
CA SER A 373 -25.76 -23.28 18.71
C SER A 373 -26.15 -23.74 20.11
N THR A 374 -26.94 -24.80 20.20
CA THR A 374 -27.33 -25.44 21.47
C THR A 374 -26.33 -26.48 21.95
N SER A 375 -25.34 -26.83 21.13
CA SER A 375 -24.17 -27.65 21.46
C SER A 375 -22.89 -26.82 21.28
N ASP A 376 -21.79 -27.29 21.85
CA ASP A 376 -20.48 -26.69 21.63
C ASP A 376 -20.05 -26.80 20.15
N LEU A 377 -19.32 -25.80 19.66
CA LEU A 377 -18.80 -25.80 18.29
C LEU A 377 -17.76 -26.91 18.10
N GLU A 378 -17.87 -27.66 17.01
CA GLU A 378 -16.85 -28.63 16.59
C GLU A 378 -15.48 -27.99 16.43
N SER A 379 -14.41 -28.72 16.79
CA SER A 379 -13.03 -28.21 16.77
C SER A 379 -12.58 -27.70 15.39
N THR A 380 -13.00 -28.37 14.33
CA THR A 380 -12.76 -27.99 12.92
C THR A 380 -13.42 -26.66 12.56
N VAL A 381 -14.65 -26.44 13.05
CA VAL A 381 -15.38 -25.16 12.90
C VAL A 381 -14.67 -24.06 13.68
N GLN A 382 -14.21 -24.33 14.91
CA GLN A 382 -13.44 -23.37 15.69
C GLN A 382 -12.12 -22.96 15.01
N VAL A 383 -11.38 -23.92 14.46
CA VAL A 383 -10.15 -23.67 13.68
C VAL A 383 -10.45 -22.82 12.44
N SER A 384 -11.47 -23.17 11.67
CA SER A 384 -11.87 -22.44 10.46
C SER A 384 -12.19 -20.97 10.75
N ILE A 385 -13.04 -20.72 11.77
CA ILE A 385 -13.42 -19.36 12.16
C ILE A 385 -12.20 -18.55 12.64
N ARG A 386 -11.35 -19.11 13.51
CA ARG A 386 -10.12 -18.43 13.99
C ARG A 386 -9.19 -18.05 12.83
N ASN A 387 -9.00 -18.96 11.86
CA ASN A 387 -8.17 -18.70 10.68
C ASN A 387 -8.76 -17.62 9.75
N MET A 388 -10.09 -17.61 9.54
CA MET A 388 -10.77 -16.55 8.78
C MET A 388 -10.70 -15.21 9.52
N ALA A 389 -10.88 -15.22 10.84
CA ALA A 389 -10.88 -14.03 11.69
C ALA A 389 -9.57 -13.25 11.62
N LYS A 390 -8.45 -13.93 11.88
CA LYS A 390 -7.16 -13.28 12.15
C LYS A 390 -6.52 -12.60 10.94
N ARG A 391 -6.82 -13.05 9.72
CA ARG A 391 -6.36 -12.34 8.50
C ARG A 391 -7.39 -11.37 7.91
N SER A 392 -8.68 -11.49 8.23
CA SER A 392 -9.69 -10.57 7.70
C SER A 392 -9.31 -9.12 7.97
N PHE A 393 -9.55 -8.23 7.00
CA PHE A 393 -9.16 -6.81 6.99
C PHE A 393 -7.66 -6.50 7.01
N HIS A 394 -6.78 -7.50 7.06
CA HIS A 394 -5.35 -7.27 6.92
C HIS A 394 -4.97 -7.06 5.45
N PRO A 395 -3.89 -6.32 5.15
CA PRO A 395 -3.40 -6.19 3.78
C PRO A 395 -2.91 -7.52 3.21
N ARG A 396 -3.31 -7.80 1.97
CA ARG A 396 -2.70 -8.82 1.09
C ARG A 396 -1.31 -8.34 0.64
N THR A 397 -0.55 -9.17 -0.07
CA THR A 397 0.79 -8.84 -0.57
C THR A 397 0.88 -7.50 -1.32
N LYS A 398 -0.08 -7.18 -2.20
CA LYS A 398 -0.11 -5.86 -2.89
C LYS A 398 -0.39 -4.69 -1.91
N GLY A 399 -1.19 -4.92 -0.87
CA GLY A 399 -1.41 -3.94 0.21
C GLY A 399 -0.21 -3.79 1.16
N MET A 400 0.54 -4.86 1.42
CA MET A 400 1.82 -4.80 2.14
C MET A 400 2.87 -4.01 1.34
N ASN A 401 2.86 -4.14 0.00
CA ASN A 401 3.68 -3.29 -0.88
C ASN A 401 3.28 -1.81 -0.76
N ALA A 402 1.97 -1.51 -0.66
CA ALA A 402 1.48 -0.15 -0.43
C ALA A 402 1.95 0.44 0.91
N MET A 403 1.93 -0.34 1.99
CA MET A 403 2.49 0.06 3.30
C MET A 403 4.00 0.27 3.22
N ARG A 404 4.74 -0.64 2.59
CA ARG A 404 6.18 -0.50 2.32
C ARG A 404 6.47 0.77 1.53
N ALA A 405 5.69 1.07 0.49
CA ALA A 405 5.86 2.27 -0.32
C ALA A 405 5.65 3.55 0.49
N ALA A 406 4.62 3.62 1.35
CA ALA A 406 4.39 4.75 2.26
C ALA A 406 5.57 4.95 3.24
N LEU A 407 6.07 3.86 3.83
CA LEU A 407 7.27 3.88 4.67
C LEU A 407 8.51 4.34 3.89
N SER A 408 8.74 3.83 2.68
CA SER A 408 9.85 4.24 1.79
C SER A 408 9.77 5.72 1.38
N VAL A 409 8.58 6.31 1.27
CA VAL A 409 8.42 7.76 1.06
C VAL A 409 8.83 8.52 2.33
N LYS A 410 8.36 8.14 3.52
CA LYS A 410 8.70 8.85 4.76
C LYS A 410 10.20 8.73 5.12
N LEU A 411 10.79 7.54 4.92
CA LEU A 411 12.23 7.29 5.08
C LEU A 411 13.06 8.20 4.17
N ARG A 412 12.66 8.34 2.90
CA ARG A 412 13.33 9.26 1.97
C ARG A 412 13.15 10.71 2.39
N GLN A 413 11.93 11.12 2.79
CA GLN A 413 11.69 12.48 3.28
C GLN A 413 12.60 12.89 4.45
N GLN A 414 12.86 12.00 5.42
CA GLN A 414 13.78 12.32 6.52
C GLN A 414 15.23 12.36 6.04
N ARG A 415 15.69 11.37 5.27
CA ARG A 415 17.01 11.40 4.64
C ARG A 415 17.24 12.62 3.73
N THR A 416 16.21 13.15 3.09
CA THR A 416 16.30 14.38 2.30
C THR A 416 16.21 15.64 3.13
N ASN A 417 15.62 15.62 4.33
CA ASN A 417 15.77 16.72 5.29
C ASN A 417 17.23 16.81 5.77
N ASP A 418 17.87 15.66 5.99
CA ASP A 418 19.30 15.55 6.33
C ASP A 418 20.19 16.05 5.17
N ALA A 419 19.77 15.79 3.93
CA ALA A 419 20.40 16.26 2.70
C ALA A 419 19.87 17.61 2.17
N TYR A 420 19.03 18.36 2.92
CA TYR A 420 18.53 19.68 2.50
C TYR A 420 19.51 20.83 2.80
N GLN A 421 20.80 20.50 2.88
CA GLN A 421 21.84 21.34 2.28
C GLN A 421 21.88 20.95 0.80
N LEU A 422 21.21 21.70 -0.08
CA LEU A 422 21.15 21.44 -1.53
C LEU A 422 22.57 21.35 -2.13
N THR A 423 23.13 20.15 -2.16
CA THR A 423 24.40 19.84 -2.80
C THR A 423 24.16 19.55 -4.27
N HIS A 424 24.87 20.28 -5.13
CA HIS A 424 24.99 19.99 -6.56
C HIS A 424 25.15 18.48 -6.82
N GLY A 425 24.29 17.94 -7.67
CA GLY A 425 24.24 16.53 -8.04
C GLY A 425 23.96 16.35 -9.53
N LEU A 426 23.29 15.25 -9.87
CA LEU A 426 22.91 14.87 -11.22
C LEU A 426 21.40 14.61 -11.27
N CYS A 427 20.64 15.52 -11.89
CA CYS A 427 19.25 15.29 -12.23
C CYS A 427 19.13 14.30 -13.40
N SER A 428 17.96 13.66 -13.50
CA SER A 428 17.62 12.83 -14.65
C SER A 428 16.13 12.89 -14.98
N PHE A 429 15.76 12.74 -16.25
CA PHE A 429 14.37 12.66 -16.69
C PHE A 429 14.23 11.82 -17.96
N HIS A 430 13.10 11.12 -18.08
CA HIS A 430 12.73 10.41 -19.29
C HIS A 430 11.89 11.32 -20.20
N MET A 431 12.14 11.32 -21.49
CA MET A 431 11.39 12.09 -22.47
C MET A 431 11.01 11.25 -23.68
N LYS A 432 9.76 11.37 -24.12
CA LYS A 432 9.30 10.89 -25.43
C LYS A 432 9.13 12.08 -26.35
N GLU A 433 9.85 12.10 -27.46
CA GLU A 433 9.70 13.06 -28.55
C GLU A 433 8.80 12.47 -29.64
N PHE A 434 7.90 13.30 -30.17
CA PHE A 434 6.97 12.93 -31.25
C PHE A 434 7.15 13.90 -32.41
N ALA A 435 7.39 13.36 -33.61
CA ALA A 435 7.34 14.13 -34.85
C ALA A 435 5.95 13.94 -35.50
N ILE A 436 5.21 15.04 -35.67
CA ILE A 436 3.89 15.04 -36.32
C ILE A 436 3.90 16.01 -37.50
N CYS A 437 3.59 15.52 -38.69
CA CYS A 437 3.44 16.34 -39.89
C CYS A 437 1.99 16.84 -40.04
N THR A 438 1.79 18.16 -40.04
CA THR A 438 0.51 18.79 -40.40
C THR A 438 0.73 19.98 -41.32
N ARG A 439 0.10 19.97 -42.51
CA ARG A 439 0.12 21.07 -43.49
C ARG A 439 1.51 21.61 -43.89
N GLY A 440 2.55 20.78 -43.84
CA GLY A 440 3.92 21.15 -44.24
C GLY A 440 4.79 21.65 -43.08
N GLU A 441 4.27 21.67 -41.86
CA GLU A 441 5.04 21.94 -40.64
C GLU A 441 5.35 20.62 -39.93
N ARG A 442 6.60 20.48 -39.46
CA ARG A 442 7.03 19.43 -38.52
C ARG A 442 6.77 19.98 -37.12
N LEU A 443 5.79 19.43 -36.42
CA LEU A 443 5.56 19.76 -35.01
C LEU A 443 6.32 18.77 -34.14
N LEU A 444 7.21 19.28 -33.32
CA LEU A 444 7.88 18.52 -32.27
C LEU A 444 7.06 18.64 -30.99
N LYS A 445 6.68 17.49 -30.41
CA LYS A 445 6.01 17.42 -29.11
C LYS A 445 6.81 16.55 -28.14
N ALA A 446 6.81 16.91 -26.87
CA ALA A 446 7.45 16.17 -25.80
C ALA A 446 6.45 15.65 -24.77
N TYR A 447 6.82 14.53 -24.15
CA TYR A 447 6.18 13.99 -22.94
C TYR A 447 7.29 13.66 -21.94
N VAL A 448 7.38 14.42 -20.83
CA VAL A 448 8.60 14.48 -19.99
C VAL A 448 8.31 13.98 -18.58
N MET A 449 8.62 12.71 -18.34
CA MET A 449 8.25 11.95 -17.15
C MET A 449 9.45 11.59 -16.29
N PRO A 450 9.17 11.35 -15.00
CA PRO A 450 9.35 12.37 -13.98
C PRO A 450 10.74 13.04 -14.04
N LEU A 451 10.83 14.31 -13.66
CA LEU A 451 12.13 14.87 -13.28
C LEU A 451 12.53 14.27 -11.93
N LEU A 452 13.71 13.67 -11.91
CA LEU A 452 14.30 12.98 -10.78
C LEU A 452 15.59 13.68 -10.35
N ASP A 453 15.83 13.75 -9.05
CA ASP A 453 17.13 14.14 -8.49
C ASP A 453 18.17 13.01 -8.56
N HIS A 454 19.35 13.26 -7.99
CA HIS A 454 20.47 12.32 -7.94
C HIS A 454 20.20 11.08 -7.06
N VAL A 455 19.17 11.08 -6.21
CA VAL A 455 18.69 9.91 -5.45
C VAL A 455 17.39 9.32 -6.03
N LYS A 456 17.07 9.67 -7.28
CA LYS A 456 15.92 9.21 -8.06
C LYS A 456 14.56 9.54 -7.42
N LEU A 457 14.47 10.65 -6.70
CA LEU A 457 13.25 11.20 -6.12
C LEU A 457 12.58 12.15 -7.11
N ARG A 458 11.26 12.03 -7.32
CA ARG A 458 10.53 12.94 -8.20
C ARG A 458 10.48 14.34 -7.61
N ILE A 459 11.15 15.27 -8.31
CA ILE A 459 11.19 16.71 -8.03
C ILE A 459 10.51 17.53 -9.14
N GLY A 460 9.81 16.90 -10.09
CA GLY A 460 9.09 17.62 -11.16
C GLY A 460 8.60 16.77 -12.33
N GLY A 461 8.46 17.41 -13.50
CA GLY A 461 8.06 16.78 -14.77
C GLY A 461 6.59 17.01 -15.14
N THR A 462 6.14 16.51 -16.30
CA THR A 462 4.77 16.71 -16.79
C THR A 462 3.71 16.05 -15.91
N THR A 463 2.56 16.71 -15.79
CA THR A 463 1.33 16.18 -15.16
C THR A 463 0.19 15.97 -16.14
N ASP A 464 0.34 16.44 -17.38
CA ASP A 464 -0.68 16.38 -18.42
C ASP A 464 -0.81 14.97 -19.02
N SER A 465 -1.99 14.65 -19.57
CA SER A 465 -2.27 13.39 -20.25
C SER A 465 -2.00 13.43 -21.77
N GLN A 466 -1.37 14.50 -22.27
CA GLN A 466 -1.13 14.75 -23.70
C GLN A 466 0.28 15.33 -23.92
N PRO A 467 0.96 14.99 -25.03
CA PRO A 467 2.24 15.61 -25.39
C PRO A 467 2.09 17.11 -25.64
N ARG A 468 3.03 17.91 -25.12
CA ARG A 468 3.07 19.37 -25.32
C ARG A 468 3.99 19.73 -26.48
N ASP A 469 3.62 20.77 -27.23
CA ASP A 469 4.49 21.36 -28.24
C ASP A 469 5.79 21.89 -27.62
N ILE A 470 6.90 21.65 -28.30
CA ILE A 470 8.25 22.10 -27.95
C ILE A 470 8.92 22.70 -29.19
N ASN A 471 8.33 23.72 -29.80
CA ASN A 471 8.90 24.32 -31.02
C ASN A 471 9.82 25.50 -30.65
N ASP A 472 10.77 25.86 -31.52
CA ASP A 472 11.71 26.99 -31.36
C ASP A 472 11.12 28.30 -30.78
N TRP A 473 9.86 28.60 -31.12
CA TRP A 473 9.16 29.82 -30.70
C TRP A 473 8.35 29.68 -29.41
N GLU A 474 8.10 28.46 -28.94
CA GLU A 474 7.33 28.14 -27.72
C GLU A 474 8.01 27.00 -26.93
N PRO A 475 9.06 27.30 -26.14
CA PRO A 475 9.78 26.28 -25.36
C PRO A 475 8.95 25.80 -24.16
N TYR A 476 8.94 24.48 -23.92
CA TYR A 476 8.31 23.92 -22.73
C TYR A 476 9.13 24.23 -21.48
N SER A 477 8.51 24.94 -20.54
CA SER A 477 9.06 25.23 -19.22
C SER A 477 8.59 24.17 -18.22
N MET A 478 9.51 23.38 -17.68
CA MET A 478 9.16 22.29 -16.78
C MET A 478 8.85 22.78 -15.37
N THR A 479 7.71 22.32 -14.82
CA THR A 479 7.40 22.49 -13.39
C THR A 479 8.25 21.54 -12.55
N SER A 480 8.99 22.09 -11.59
CA SER A 480 9.84 21.35 -10.66
C SER A 480 10.09 22.11 -9.36
N ASP A 481 10.66 21.41 -8.39
CA ASP A 481 11.19 21.94 -7.11
C ASP A 481 12.64 22.45 -7.25
N LEU A 482 13.18 22.54 -8.49
CA LEU A 482 14.49 23.14 -8.75
C LEU A 482 14.45 24.67 -8.57
N PRO A 483 15.59 25.30 -8.19
CA PRO A 483 15.65 26.76 -8.03
C PRO A 483 15.40 27.53 -9.35
N ASP A 484 15.70 26.92 -10.49
CA ASP A 484 15.52 27.48 -11.83
C ASP A 484 14.70 26.54 -12.73
N THR A 485 14.11 27.11 -13.78
CA THR A 485 13.27 26.36 -14.72
C THR A 485 14.11 25.67 -15.80
N LEU A 486 14.06 24.35 -15.87
CA LEU A 486 14.53 23.58 -17.02
C LEU A 486 13.62 23.85 -18.23
N LYS A 487 14.20 24.38 -19.31
CA LYS A 487 13.51 24.68 -20.58
C LYS A 487 13.89 23.68 -21.66
N ILE A 488 12.90 23.24 -22.43
CA ILE A 488 13.02 22.22 -23.47
C ILE A 488 12.50 22.81 -24.79
N THR A 489 13.34 22.80 -25.83
CA THR A 489 13.06 23.41 -27.13
C THR A 489 13.50 22.46 -28.24
N GLY A 490 12.59 22.03 -29.09
CA GLY A 490 12.88 21.24 -30.28
C GLY A 490 13.11 22.14 -31.48
N GLU A 491 14.21 21.90 -32.20
CA GLU A 491 14.67 22.75 -33.31
C GLU A 491 14.42 22.10 -34.68
N ASN A 492 13.90 22.89 -35.62
CA ASN A 492 13.51 22.40 -36.95
C ASN A 492 14.67 22.24 -37.94
N VAL A 493 15.89 22.68 -37.61
CA VAL A 493 17.03 22.87 -38.55
C VAL A 493 18.24 21.98 -38.17
N GLY A 494 17.95 20.85 -37.54
CA GLY A 494 18.94 19.86 -37.13
C GLY A 494 18.34 18.56 -36.59
N ASP A 495 17.03 18.55 -36.27
CA ASP A 495 16.33 17.39 -35.69
C ASP A 495 16.84 17.02 -34.28
N TYR A 496 17.11 18.07 -33.48
CA TYR A 496 17.55 17.95 -32.11
C TYR A 496 16.65 18.69 -31.12
N VAL A 497 16.68 18.24 -29.87
CA VAL A 497 16.07 18.94 -28.74
C VAL A 497 17.18 19.59 -27.92
N GLN A 498 17.03 20.88 -27.70
CA GLN A 498 17.85 21.74 -26.85
C GLN A 498 17.27 21.79 -25.44
N PHE A 499 18.13 21.60 -24.45
CA PHE A 499 17.84 21.80 -23.05
C PHE A 499 18.62 23.00 -22.52
N ASN A 500 18.00 23.78 -21.62
CA ASN A 500 18.64 24.89 -20.93
C ASN A 500 18.24 24.92 -19.45
N TYR A 501 19.21 25.04 -18.55
CA TYR A 501 18.99 25.18 -17.12
C TYR A 501 20.09 26.07 -16.52
N GLN A 502 19.73 27.20 -15.89
CA GLN A 502 20.68 28.22 -15.43
C GLN A 502 21.60 28.69 -16.57
N ASP A 503 22.91 28.50 -16.42
CA ASP A 503 23.97 28.79 -17.40
C ASP A 503 24.27 27.61 -18.34
N LYS A 504 23.63 26.45 -18.13
CA LYS A 504 23.93 25.17 -18.78
C LYS A 504 23.08 24.92 -20.02
N SER A 505 23.69 24.35 -21.07
CA SER A 505 23.04 24.16 -22.37
C SER A 505 23.55 22.91 -23.11
N TRP A 506 22.68 21.95 -23.44
CA TRP A 506 23.03 20.72 -24.17
C TRP A 506 21.93 20.24 -25.13
N THR A 507 22.28 19.42 -26.11
CA THR A 507 21.39 18.96 -27.19
C THR A 507 21.38 17.43 -27.35
N THR A 508 20.39 16.90 -28.09
CA THR A 508 20.29 15.48 -28.45
C THR A 508 21.11 15.05 -29.68
N ASP A 509 21.81 15.98 -30.34
CA ASP A 509 22.75 15.73 -31.46
C ASP A 509 24.22 15.63 -30.99
N ALA A 510 24.47 15.89 -29.69
CA ALA A 510 25.76 15.68 -29.05
C ALA A 510 26.05 14.18 -28.85
N HIS A 511 26.38 13.50 -29.95
CA HIS A 511 26.57 12.04 -30.00
C HIS A 511 27.80 11.51 -29.25
N ASP A 512 28.73 12.38 -28.85
CA ASP A 512 29.98 12.00 -28.16
C ASP A 512 30.09 12.63 -26.76
N TYR A 513 30.40 11.79 -25.76
CA TYR A 513 31.05 12.23 -24.53
C TYR A 513 32.26 11.30 -24.28
N PRO A 514 33.48 11.81 -24.01
CA PRO A 514 33.74 13.02 -23.24
C PRO A 514 34.80 13.98 -23.84
N GLU A 515 34.45 14.87 -24.78
CA GLU A 515 35.28 16.03 -25.12
C GLU A 515 34.44 17.30 -25.39
N GLY A 516 33.86 17.91 -24.34
CA GLY A 516 33.65 19.37 -24.36
C GLY A 516 32.36 19.98 -23.80
N ASN A 517 31.31 19.21 -23.47
CA ASN A 517 30.10 19.79 -22.88
C ASN A 517 29.66 19.09 -21.58
N ASN A 518 30.14 19.59 -20.44
CA ASN A 518 29.93 19.00 -19.12
C ASN A 518 28.54 19.30 -18.51
N ASP A 519 27.66 19.97 -19.25
CA ASP A 519 26.40 20.52 -18.74
C ASP A 519 25.29 19.47 -18.55
N GLY A 520 25.22 18.53 -19.49
CA GLY A 520 24.24 17.44 -19.51
C GLY A 520 24.39 16.55 -20.74
N TRP A 521 23.68 15.43 -20.72
CA TRP A 521 23.69 14.39 -21.75
C TRP A 521 22.30 13.76 -21.90
N CYS A 522 22.03 13.12 -23.03
CA CYS A 522 20.87 12.26 -23.20
C CYS A 522 21.27 10.98 -23.92
N ASP A 523 20.88 9.82 -23.38
CA ASP A 523 20.78 8.62 -24.20
C ASP A 523 19.62 8.84 -25.17
N THR A 524 19.90 8.75 -26.46
CA THR A 524 18.90 8.99 -27.49
C THR A 524 18.63 7.70 -28.23
N GLY A 525 17.46 7.11 -27.99
CA GLY A 525 17.01 5.94 -28.72
C GLY A 525 16.89 6.23 -30.22
N GLY A 526 16.85 5.16 -31.01
CA GLY A 526 16.48 5.26 -32.42
C GLY A 526 15.00 5.63 -32.57
N TRP A 527 14.66 6.34 -33.65
CA TRP A 527 13.28 6.59 -34.02
C TRP A 527 12.54 5.27 -34.30
N ALA A 528 11.45 5.03 -33.59
CA ALA A 528 10.53 3.95 -33.92
C ALA A 528 9.81 4.31 -35.24
N ASN A 529 10.26 3.65 -36.32
CA ASN A 529 9.99 3.86 -37.76
C ASN A 529 11.09 4.68 -38.47
N GLY A 530 11.99 3.96 -39.18
CA GLY A 530 12.99 4.52 -40.10
C GLY A 530 12.43 4.95 -41.46
N PRO A 531 13.27 5.46 -42.38
CA PRO A 531 12.87 6.50 -43.35
C PRO A 531 11.96 6.02 -44.49
N GLY A 532 10.65 6.07 -44.26
CA GLY A 532 9.60 6.29 -45.24
C GLY A 532 8.93 7.65 -45.00
N GLY A 533 8.52 8.37 -46.04
CA GLY A 533 8.18 9.80 -45.93
C GLY A 533 6.99 10.13 -45.02
N CYS A 534 7.17 11.11 -44.12
CA CYS A 534 6.13 11.80 -43.36
C CYS A 534 5.22 10.94 -42.43
N ASP A 535 5.64 9.74 -42.05
CA ASP A 535 4.97 8.96 -41.02
C ASP A 535 5.21 9.51 -39.60
N ARG A 536 4.33 9.16 -38.65
CA ARG A 536 4.52 9.50 -37.24
C ARG A 536 5.68 8.69 -36.67
N ALA A 537 6.69 9.39 -36.15
CA ALA A 537 7.84 8.81 -35.49
C ALA A 537 7.84 9.19 -34.00
N ILE A 538 8.35 8.28 -33.16
CA ILE A 538 8.54 8.48 -31.72
C ILE A 538 9.99 8.14 -31.37
N ARG A 539 10.63 8.97 -30.55
CA ARG A 539 11.97 8.76 -30.00
C ARG A 539 11.90 8.78 -28.48
N ASP A 540 12.35 7.71 -27.85
CA ASP A 540 12.51 7.61 -26.40
C ASP A 540 13.92 8.06 -26.02
N MET A 541 14.04 8.87 -24.97
CA MET A 541 15.31 9.46 -24.54
C MET A 541 15.39 9.54 -23.01
N ASP A 542 16.56 9.23 -22.46
CA ASP A 542 16.85 9.33 -21.03
C ASP A 542 17.96 10.36 -20.81
N CYS A 543 17.60 11.51 -20.25
CA CYS A 543 18.49 12.65 -20.09
C CYS A 543 19.01 12.79 -18.66
N THR A 544 20.25 13.27 -18.53
CA THR A 544 20.89 13.62 -17.26
C THR A 544 21.56 14.99 -17.36
N PHE A 545 21.60 15.75 -16.27
CA PHE A 545 22.27 17.04 -16.22
C PHE A 545 22.63 17.43 -14.80
N HIS A 546 23.61 18.31 -14.63
CA HIS A 546 23.99 18.76 -13.29
C HIS A 546 22.96 19.75 -12.71
N CYS A 547 22.31 19.35 -11.61
CA CYS A 547 21.40 20.16 -10.80
C CYS A 547 21.89 20.12 -9.34
#